data_AF-A0A914V259-F1
#
_entry.id   AF-A0A914V259-F1
#
_cell.length_a   1.000
_cell.length_b   1.000
_cell.length_c   1.000
_cell.angle_alpha   90.00
_cell.angle_beta   90.00
_cell.angle_gamma   90.00
#
_symmetry.space_group_name_H-M   'P 1'
#
loop_
_entity.id
_entity.type
_entity.pdbx_description
1 polymer ?
#
loop_
_entity_poly.entity_id
_entity_poly.type
_entity_poly.pdbx_seq_one_letter_code
_entity_poly.pdbx_strand_id
1 'polypeptide(L)'
;EAGVMGPFLVVAPLSTIHNWEREFETWSDINAVVYHGTSASRQMIRDYEMYFHDDKGIRVKKPYKFDALITTFEMVLADCDELKEIPFRMCVIDEAHRLKNRNCKLLTGGFSAFQMEHRVLLTGTPLQNNIDELFSLLNFLEPKQFASSEAFLSEFGQCKTDEQVNKLQEILKPMMLRRLKEDVEKALKPKEETIIEVELSNIQKKYYRAILERNFSYLCKGASAPSLMNTMMELRKCCNHPFLINGAEEQILAEQRTTHPSTDPDELAHTAL
;
A
#
# COMPACT_ATOMS: atom_id res chain seq x y z
N GLU A 1 21.46 -10.19 -28.22
CA GLU A 1 20.19 -9.99 -27.48
C GLU A 1 20.06 -11.12 -26.49
N ALA A 2 19.90 -10.84 -25.20
CA ALA A 2 19.78 -11.89 -24.20
C ALA A 2 18.39 -12.53 -24.33
N GLY A 3 18.31 -13.66 -25.06
CA GLY A 3 17.10 -14.44 -25.38
C GLY A 3 16.44 -15.10 -24.16
N VAL A 4 16.09 -14.30 -23.16
CA VAL A 4 15.38 -14.72 -21.96
C VAL A 4 13.89 -14.62 -22.23
N MET A 5 13.30 -15.73 -22.69
CA MET A 5 11.84 -15.87 -22.75
C MET A 5 11.29 -16.16 -21.36
N GLY A 6 10.05 -15.71 -21.10
CA GLY A 6 9.37 -15.76 -19.80
C GLY A 6 9.18 -17.18 -19.22
N PRO A 7 8.37 -17.34 -18.16
CA PRO A 7 7.31 -16.42 -17.74
C PRO A 7 7.76 -15.36 -16.71
N PHE A 8 7.23 -14.14 -16.82
CA PHE A 8 7.41 -13.05 -15.87
C PHE A 8 6.15 -12.84 -15.02
N LEU A 9 6.31 -12.46 -13.76
CA LEU A 9 5.22 -12.12 -12.85
C LEU A 9 5.27 -10.63 -12.53
N VAL A 10 4.14 -9.93 -12.66
CA VAL A 10 3.96 -8.55 -12.20
C VAL A 10 2.85 -8.54 -11.16
N VAL A 11 3.17 -8.08 -9.96
CA VAL A 11 2.20 -7.92 -8.87
C VAL A 11 2.04 -6.44 -8.58
N ALA A 12 0.82 -5.93 -8.75
CA ALA A 12 0.53 -4.52 -8.59
C ALA A 12 -0.81 -4.28 -7.85
N PRO A 13 -1.05 -3.06 -7.32
CA PRO A 13 -2.36 -2.68 -6.82
C PRO A 13 -3.46 -2.88 -7.88
N LEU A 14 -4.67 -3.24 -7.44
CA LEU A 14 -5.83 -3.42 -8.34
C LEU A 14 -6.09 -2.20 -9.23
N SER A 15 -5.82 -0.99 -8.74
CA SER A 15 -5.99 0.25 -9.50
C SER A 15 -5.01 0.42 -10.66
N THR A 16 -3.89 -0.34 -10.68
CA THR A 16 -2.82 -0.16 -11.68
C THR A 16 -2.64 -1.37 -12.61
N ILE A 17 -3.30 -2.52 -12.40
CA ILE A 17 -3.12 -3.70 -13.25
C ILE A 17 -3.46 -3.45 -14.73
N HIS A 18 -4.53 -2.72 -15.03
CA HIS A 18 -4.89 -2.34 -16.40
C HIS A 18 -3.97 -1.25 -16.95
N ASN A 19 -3.35 -0.45 -16.08
CA ASN A 19 -2.32 0.46 -16.54
C ASN A 19 -1.10 -0.33 -17.02
N TRP A 20 -0.65 -1.30 -16.23
CA TRP A 20 0.45 -2.21 -16.62
C TRP A 20 0.17 -2.92 -17.95
N GLU A 21 -1.03 -3.48 -18.12
CA GLU A 21 -1.47 -4.11 -19.38
C GLU A 21 -1.31 -3.17 -20.58
N ARG A 22 -1.84 -1.94 -20.50
CA ARG A 22 -1.70 -0.93 -21.56
C ARG A 22 -0.26 -0.55 -21.86
N GLU A 23 0.59 -0.45 -20.84
CA GLU A 23 2.01 -0.14 -21.05
C GLU A 23 2.75 -1.30 -21.74
N PHE A 24 2.42 -2.55 -21.42
CA PHE A 24 2.96 -3.71 -22.15
C PHE A 24 2.55 -3.67 -23.63
N GLU A 25 1.27 -3.43 -23.93
CA GLU A 25 0.76 -3.32 -25.30
C GLU A 25 1.37 -2.14 -26.07
N THR A 26 1.64 -1.03 -25.40
CA THR A 26 2.15 0.20 -26.03
C THR A 26 3.64 0.11 -26.33
N TRP A 27 4.42 -0.49 -25.44
CA TRP A 27 5.88 -0.41 -25.47
C TRP A 27 6.59 -1.73 -25.80
N SER A 28 5.88 -2.84 -25.92
CA SER A 28 6.49 -4.16 -26.15
C SER A 28 5.58 -5.12 -26.92
N ASP A 29 6.18 -6.17 -27.50
CA ASP A 29 5.45 -7.28 -28.12
C ASP A 29 5.22 -8.46 -27.15
N ILE A 30 5.38 -8.23 -25.84
CA ILE A 30 5.24 -9.26 -24.79
C ILE A 30 3.77 -9.62 -24.64
N ASN A 31 3.42 -10.90 -24.71
CA ASN A 31 2.05 -11.34 -24.43
C ASN A 31 1.76 -11.27 -22.92
N ALA A 32 1.15 -10.17 -22.48
CA ALA A 32 0.78 -9.92 -21.10
C ALA A 32 -0.67 -10.31 -20.81
N VAL A 33 -0.90 -11.12 -19.78
CA VAL A 33 -2.23 -11.58 -19.36
C VAL A 33 -2.57 -11.07 -17.97
N VAL A 34 -3.71 -10.41 -17.83
CA VAL A 34 -4.22 -9.97 -16.53
C VAL A 34 -4.95 -11.13 -15.82
N TYR A 35 -4.37 -11.59 -14.71
CA TYR A 35 -4.91 -12.61 -13.84
C TYR A 35 -5.67 -11.98 -12.66
N HIS A 36 -6.95 -11.70 -12.89
CA HIS A 36 -7.86 -11.14 -11.89
C HIS A 36 -9.32 -11.57 -12.15
N GLY A 37 -10.16 -11.50 -11.13
CA GLY A 37 -11.61 -11.75 -11.23
C GLY A 37 -12.12 -12.88 -10.33
N THR A 38 -13.34 -13.34 -10.60
CA THR A 38 -14.00 -14.42 -9.85
C THR A 38 -13.30 -15.77 -10.09
N SER A 39 -13.59 -16.77 -9.25
CA SER A 39 -13.04 -18.13 -9.43
C SER A 39 -13.32 -18.69 -10.84
N ALA A 40 -14.53 -18.47 -11.36
CA ALA A 40 -14.91 -18.87 -12.73
C ALA A 40 -14.11 -18.10 -13.80
N SER A 41 -13.87 -16.80 -13.62
CA SER A 41 -13.08 -16.00 -14.56
C SER A 41 -11.62 -16.46 -14.57
N ARG A 42 -11.05 -16.75 -13.40
CA ARG A 42 -9.68 -17.25 -13.28
C ARG A 42 -9.51 -18.65 -13.87
N GLN A 43 -10.52 -19.51 -13.73
CA GLN A 43 -10.53 -20.81 -14.42
C GLN A 43 -10.49 -20.63 -15.94
N MET A 44 -11.30 -19.72 -16.48
CA MET A 44 -11.29 -19.39 -17.91
C MET A 44 -9.91 -18.87 -18.36
N ILE A 45 -9.30 -17.94 -17.60
CA ILE A 45 -7.96 -17.44 -17.91
C ILE A 45 -6.93 -18.58 -17.93
N ARG A 46 -6.98 -19.49 -16.96
CA ARG A 46 -6.08 -20.67 -16.93
C ARG A 46 -6.24 -21.53 -18.17
N ASP A 47 -7.48 -21.83 -18.54
CA ASP A 47 -7.78 -22.79 -19.61
C ASP A 47 -7.48 -22.20 -21.01
N TYR A 48 -7.77 -20.93 -21.22
CA TYR A 48 -7.68 -20.32 -22.55
C TYR A 48 -6.41 -19.50 -22.77
N GLU A 49 -5.93 -18.78 -21.74
CA GLU A 49 -4.85 -17.79 -21.88
C GLU A 49 -3.52 -18.24 -21.30
N MET A 50 -3.50 -19.17 -20.33
CA MET A 50 -2.25 -19.56 -19.66
C MET A 50 -1.62 -20.83 -20.24
N TYR A 51 -2.42 -21.85 -20.52
CA TYR A 51 -1.93 -23.18 -20.87
C TYR A 51 -2.42 -23.66 -22.24
N PHE A 52 -1.60 -24.48 -22.88
CA PHE A 52 -2.03 -25.29 -24.03
C PHE A 52 -2.77 -26.53 -23.54
N HIS A 53 -3.69 -27.01 -24.37
CA HIS A 53 -4.40 -28.27 -24.18
C HIS A 53 -3.97 -29.24 -25.27
N ASP A 54 -3.73 -30.51 -24.91
CA ASP A 54 -3.50 -31.55 -25.90
C ASP A 54 -4.80 -31.95 -26.62
N ASP A 55 -4.70 -32.83 -27.63
CA ASP A 55 -5.85 -33.32 -28.40
C ASP A 55 -6.91 -34.05 -27.54
N LYS A 56 -6.57 -34.39 -26.28
CA LYS A 56 -7.45 -35.04 -25.31
C LYS A 56 -8.02 -34.06 -24.28
N GLY A 57 -7.74 -32.76 -24.42
CA GLY A 57 -8.19 -31.71 -23.50
C GLY A 57 -7.42 -31.67 -22.17
N ILE A 58 -6.24 -32.28 -22.09
CA ILE A 58 -5.40 -32.28 -20.88
C ILE A 58 -4.44 -31.08 -20.94
N ARG A 59 -4.37 -30.33 -19.83
CA ARG A 59 -3.48 -29.19 -19.64
C ARG A 59 -2.01 -29.60 -19.79
N VAL A 60 -1.35 -29.05 -20.80
CA VAL A 60 0.09 -29.20 -21.01
C VAL A 60 0.79 -28.15 -20.15
N LYS A 61 1.62 -28.60 -19.18
CA LYS A 61 2.25 -27.69 -18.22
C LYS A 61 3.30 -26.73 -18.84
N LYS A 62 3.89 -27.09 -19.99
CA LYS A 62 4.85 -26.26 -20.74
C LYS A 62 4.77 -26.57 -22.24
N PRO A 63 4.91 -25.60 -23.16
CA PRO A 63 5.14 -24.16 -22.93
C PRO A 63 3.89 -23.43 -22.37
N TYR A 64 4.07 -22.21 -21.89
CA TYR A 64 2.96 -21.32 -21.51
C TYR A 64 2.55 -20.47 -22.71
N LYS A 65 1.29 -20.03 -22.76
CA LYS A 65 0.79 -19.15 -23.83
C LYS A 65 1.15 -17.67 -23.62
N PHE A 66 1.44 -17.28 -22.39
CA PHE A 66 1.78 -15.91 -22.00
C PHE A 66 3.27 -15.76 -21.72
N ASP A 67 3.75 -14.52 -21.86
CA ASP A 67 5.10 -14.12 -21.50
C ASP A 67 5.13 -13.42 -20.12
N ALA A 68 4.12 -12.60 -19.82
CA ALA A 68 3.97 -11.89 -18.56
C ALA A 68 2.57 -12.11 -17.94
N LEU A 69 2.52 -12.36 -16.64
CA LEU A 69 1.28 -12.47 -15.87
C LEU A 69 1.16 -11.28 -14.93
N ILE A 70 0.09 -10.49 -15.07
CA ILE A 70 -0.17 -9.32 -14.22
C ILE A 70 -1.25 -9.69 -13.21
N THR A 71 -1.00 -9.49 -11.93
CA THR A 71 -1.95 -9.88 -10.88
C THR A 71 -1.90 -8.95 -9.67
N THR A 72 -2.76 -9.18 -8.69
CA THR A 72 -2.79 -8.40 -7.43
C THR A 72 -2.22 -9.19 -6.26
N PHE A 73 -1.86 -8.49 -5.19
CA PHE A 73 -1.39 -9.10 -3.95
C PHE A 73 -2.38 -10.14 -3.40
N GLU A 74 -3.68 -9.84 -3.45
CA GLU A 74 -4.73 -10.73 -2.98
C GLU A 74 -4.84 -12.00 -3.84
N MET A 75 -4.63 -11.89 -5.15
CA MET A 75 -4.67 -13.04 -6.05
C MET A 75 -3.49 -13.98 -5.86
N VAL A 76 -2.29 -13.44 -5.56
CA VAL A 76 -1.12 -14.23 -5.18
C VAL A 76 -1.41 -15.10 -3.94
N LEU A 77 -2.18 -14.59 -2.98
CA LEU A 77 -2.59 -15.35 -1.80
C LEU A 77 -3.71 -16.36 -2.11
N ALA A 78 -4.73 -15.91 -2.84
CA ALA A 78 -5.92 -16.71 -3.11
C ALA A 78 -5.61 -17.94 -3.98
N ASP A 79 -4.74 -17.78 -4.98
CA ASP A 79 -4.40 -18.81 -5.96
C ASP A 79 -2.90 -19.18 -5.89
N CYS A 80 -2.31 -19.10 -4.69
CA CYS A 80 -0.91 -19.45 -4.44
C CYS A 80 -0.55 -20.84 -4.96
N ASP A 81 -1.44 -21.82 -4.77
CA ASP A 81 -1.18 -23.21 -5.17
C ASP A 81 -1.04 -23.41 -6.68
N GLU A 82 -1.75 -22.62 -7.49
CA GLU A 82 -1.62 -22.67 -8.96
C GLU A 82 -0.39 -21.87 -9.42
N LEU A 83 -0.21 -20.67 -8.87
CA LEU A 83 0.82 -19.74 -9.32
C LEU A 83 2.23 -20.21 -8.93
N LYS A 84 2.39 -20.89 -7.78
CA LYS A 84 3.69 -21.42 -7.34
C LYS A 84 4.25 -22.54 -8.24
N GLU A 85 3.40 -23.22 -9.02
CA GLU A 85 3.85 -24.25 -9.97
C GLU A 85 4.57 -23.64 -11.17
N ILE A 86 4.38 -22.34 -11.43
CA ILE A 86 4.98 -21.64 -12.54
C ILE A 86 6.39 -21.17 -12.11
N PRO A 87 7.47 -21.63 -12.79
CA PRO A 87 8.82 -21.20 -12.48
C PRO A 87 9.06 -19.83 -13.12
N PHE A 88 8.64 -18.78 -12.43
CA PHE A 88 8.80 -17.40 -12.91
C PHE A 88 10.28 -17.03 -12.98
N ARG A 89 10.68 -16.42 -14.10
CA ARG A 89 12.05 -15.95 -14.28
C ARG A 89 12.30 -14.66 -13.51
N MET A 90 11.33 -13.76 -13.52
CA MET A 90 11.37 -12.51 -12.78
C MET A 90 10.03 -12.23 -12.15
N CYS A 91 10.05 -11.70 -10.93
CA CYS A 91 8.89 -11.12 -10.27
C CYS A 91 9.11 -9.63 -10.04
N VAL A 92 8.22 -8.81 -10.57
CA VAL A 92 8.16 -7.36 -10.35
C VAL A 92 7.02 -7.08 -9.39
N ILE A 93 7.33 -6.39 -8.29
CA ILE A 93 6.33 -6.00 -7.29
C ILE A 93 6.24 -4.49 -7.28
N ASP A 94 5.13 -3.98 -7.77
CA ASP A 94 4.77 -2.57 -7.74
C ASP A 94 4.15 -2.19 -6.39
N GLU A 95 4.45 -0.99 -5.93
CA GLU A 95 4.14 -0.54 -4.57
C GLU A 95 4.61 -1.52 -3.49
N ALA A 96 5.88 -1.90 -3.57
CA ALA A 96 6.54 -2.86 -2.67
C ALA A 96 6.48 -2.49 -1.18
N HIS A 97 6.09 -1.25 -0.84
CA HIS A 97 5.74 -0.86 0.52
C HIS A 97 4.63 -1.73 1.14
N ARG A 98 3.85 -2.48 0.36
CA ARG A 98 2.89 -3.47 0.87
C ARG A 98 3.56 -4.68 1.55
N LEU A 99 4.85 -4.92 1.32
CA LEU A 99 5.64 -6.02 1.89
C LEU A 99 6.33 -5.68 3.22
N LYS A 100 6.04 -4.52 3.81
CA LYS A 100 6.75 -4.00 4.98
C LYS A 100 6.66 -4.85 6.24
N ASN A 101 5.58 -5.62 6.39
CA ASN A 101 5.39 -6.45 7.57
C ASN A 101 5.92 -7.87 7.31
N ARG A 102 6.97 -8.27 8.02
CA ARG A 102 7.60 -9.60 7.94
C ARG A 102 6.62 -10.75 8.16
N ASN A 103 5.61 -10.55 9.00
CA ASN A 103 4.58 -11.55 9.28
C ASN A 103 3.41 -11.51 8.28
N CYS A 104 3.52 -10.70 7.22
CA CYS A 104 2.50 -10.64 6.20
C CYS A 104 2.40 -12.00 5.50
N LYS A 105 1.18 -12.53 5.42
CA LYS A 105 0.88 -13.78 4.69
C LYS A 105 1.42 -13.75 3.25
N LEU A 106 1.54 -12.56 2.66
CA LEU A 106 2.14 -12.33 1.34
C LEU A 106 3.58 -12.82 1.26
N LEU A 107 4.40 -12.52 2.28
CA LEU A 107 5.81 -12.93 2.31
C LEU A 107 5.94 -14.40 2.71
N THR A 108 5.32 -14.81 3.82
CA THR A 108 5.53 -16.14 4.41
C THR A 108 4.77 -17.26 3.69
N GLY A 109 3.58 -16.99 3.14
CA GLY A 109 2.72 -17.99 2.50
C GLY A 109 2.56 -17.82 0.99
N GLY A 110 2.72 -16.60 0.46
CA GLY A 110 2.68 -16.32 -0.97
C GLY A 110 4.05 -16.49 -1.61
N PHE A 111 4.85 -15.42 -1.61
CA PHE A 111 6.07 -15.34 -2.41
C PHE A 111 7.20 -16.27 -1.97
N SER A 112 7.28 -16.67 -0.69
CA SER A 112 8.30 -17.64 -0.25
C SER A 112 8.13 -19.02 -0.89
N ALA A 113 6.91 -19.37 -1.35
CA ALA A 113 6.64 -20.65 -1.99
C ALA A 113 6.97 -20.66 -3.50
N PHE A 114 7.18 -19.48 -4.09
CA PHE A 114 7.35 -19.33 -5.53
C PHE A 114 8.82 -19.49 -5.90
N GLN A 115 9.08 -20.24 -6.96
CA GLN A 115 10.40 -20.29 -7.57
C GLN A 115 10.58 -19.07 -8.48
N MET A 116 11.51 -18.18 -8.11
CA MET A 116 11.83 -16.95 -8.85
C MET A 116 13.35 -16.80 -8.99
N GLU A 117 13.85 -16.53 -10.20
CA GLU A 117 15.29 -16.26 -10.41
C GLU A 117 15.65 -14.81 -10.02
N HIS A 118 14.83 -13.85 -10.44
CA HIS A 118 15.05 -12.43 -10.19
C HIS A 118 13.84 -11.76 -9.52
N ARG A 119 14.11 -10.79 -8.64
CA ARG A 119 13.10 -10.02 -7.90
C ARG A 119 13.36 -8.54 -8.09
N VAL A 120 12.33 -7.78 -8.48
CA VAL A 120 12.39 -6.34 -8.67
C VAL A 120 11.29 -5.71 -7.83
N LEU A 121 11.67 -4.75 -6.98
CA LEU A 121 10.74 -4.00 -6.15
C LEU A 121 10.65 -2.56 -6.68
N LEU A 122 9.44 -2.10 -6.97
CA LEU A 122 9.14 -0.73 -7.36
C LEU A 122 8.39 -0.05 -6.21
N THR A 123 8.85 1.12 -5.79
CA THR A 123 8.20 1.88 -4.72
C THR A 123 8.55 3.35 -4.82
N GLY A 124 7.54 4.22 -4.74
CA GLY A 124 7.74 5.66 -4.64
C GLY A 124 8.27 6.11 -3.27
N THR A 125 8.09 5.28 -2.24
CA THR A 125 8.46 5.57 -0.85
C THR A 125 9.26 4.41 -0.25
N PRO A 126 10.55 4.27 -0.60
CA PRO A 126 11.36 3.11 -0.21
C PRO A 126 11.52 2.97 1.30
N LEU A 127 11.50 4.08 2.05
CA LEU A 127 11.68 4.14 3.49
C LEU A 127 10.61 5.08 4.05
N GLN A 128 9.59 4.57 4.76
CA GLN A 128 8.64 5.47 5.43
C GLN A 128 8.88 5.56 6.93
N ASN A 129 9.12 4.45 7.67
CA ASN A 129 9.00 4.53 9.14
C ASN A 129 10.02 3.74 9.99
N ASN A 130 10.56 2.59 9.56
CA ASN A 130 11.39 1.74 10.44
C ASN A 130 12.47 0.94 9.68
N ILE A 131 13.63 0.73 10.30
CA ILE A 131 14.73 -0.12 9.81
C ILE A 131 14.28 -1.58 9.67
N ASP A 132 13.31 -2.02 10.47
CA ASP A 132 12.68 -3.34 10.34
C ASP A 132 11.93 -3.52 9.01
N GLU A 133 11.29 -2.45 8.50
CA GLU A 133 10.65 -2.45 7.18
C GLU A 133 11.71 -2.62 6.08
N LEU A 134 12.83 -1.92 6.21
CA LEU A 134 13.94 -2.01 5.26
C LEU A 134 14.51 -3.44 5.23
N PHE A 135 14.76 -4.02 6.41
CA PHE A 135 15.22 -5.41 6.50
C PHE A 135 14.27 -6.37 5.80
N SER A 136 12.95 -6.21 6.00
CA SER A 136 11.95 -7.08 5.38
C SER A 136 12.02 -7.05 3.85
N LEU A 137 12.24 -5.87 3.25
CA LEU A 137 12.41 -5.73 1.80
C LEU A 137 13.75 -6.31 1.31
N LEU A 138 14.84 -6.10 2.05
CA LEU A 138 16.17 -6.63 1.70
C LEU A 138 16.24 -8.16 1.83
N ASN A 139 15.66 -8.72 2.88
CA ASN A 139 15.49 -10.16 3.04
C ASN A 139 14.64 -10.76 1.92
N PHE A 140 13.61 -10.04 1.45
CA PHE A 140 12.85 -10.46 0.30
C PHE A 140 13.66 -10.42 -1.00
N LEU A 141 14.53 -9.44 -1.21
CA LEU A 141 15.39 -9.40 -2.40
C LEU A 141 16.47 -10.49 -2.36
N GLU A 142 17.24 -10.55 -1.27
CA GLU A 142 18.41 -11.42 -1.11
C GLU A 142 18.37 -12.13 0.25
N PRO A 143 17.55 -13.21 0.39
CA PRO A 143 17.33 -13.88 1.68
C PRO A 143 18.61 -14.52 2.24
N LYS A 144 19.56 -14.90 1.37
CA LYS A 144 20.84 -15.48 1.78
C LYS A 144 21.77 -14.45 2.43
N GLN A 145 21.79 -13.23 1.91
CA GLN A 145 22.61 -12.15 2.45
C GLN A 145 22.00 -11.57 3.73
N PHE A 146 20.67 -11.45 3.77
CA PHE A 146 19.93 -10.86 4.88
C PHE A 146 19.13 -11.90 5.67
N ALA A 147 19.80 -12.93 6.20
CA ALA A 147 19.12 -14.06 6.83
C ALA A 147 18.60 -13.80 8.26
N SER A 148 19.26 -12.94 9.04
CA SER A 148 18.88 -12.64 10.44
C SER A 148 18.53 -11.17 10.62
N SER A 149 17.29 -10.96 11.07
CA SER A 149 16.78 -9.65 11.44
C SER A 149 17.43 -9.14 12.71
N GLU A 150 17.72 -10.02 13.65
CA GLU A 150 18.32 -9.70 14.94
C GLU A 150 19.74 -9.18 14.75
N ALA A 151 20.54 -9.84 13.89
CA ALA A 151 21.87 -9.37 13.53
C ALA A 151 21.81 -7.99 12.84
N PHE A 152 20.90 -7.84 11.87
CA PHE A 152 20.73 -6.58 11.15
C PHE A 152 20.28 -5.43 12.07
N LEU A 153 19.32 -5.67 12.96
CA LEU A 153 18.85 -4.67 13.92
C LEU A 153 19.86 -4.39 15.03
N SER A 154 20.67 -5.38 15.42
CA SER A 154 21.78 -5.14 16.36
C SER A 154 22.84 -4.22 15.75
N GLU A 155 23.06 -4.31 14.43
CA GLU A 155 24.06 -3.53 13.73
C GLU A 155 23.55 -2.14 13.31
N PHE A 156 22.30 -2.06 12.82
CA PHE A 156 21.72 -0.86 12.21
C PHE A 156 20.50 -0.32 12.95
N GLY A 157 19.82 -1.08 13.80
CA GLY A 157 18.46 -0.79 14.29
C GLY A 157 18.26 0.52 15.04
N GLN A 158 19.33 1.18 15.48
CA GLN A 158 19.24 2.51 16.11
C GLN A 158 19.74 3.66 15.21
N CYS A 159 20.49 3.37 14.12
CA CYS A 159 21.16 4.35 13.24
C CYS A 159 21.62 5.62 13.96
N LYS A 160 22.37 5.47 15.07
CA LYS A 160 22.75 6.59 15.93
C LYS A 160 24.03 7.28 15.49
N THR A 161 24.88 6.60 14.74
CA THR A 161 26.16 7.13 14.26
C THR A 161 26.18 7.27 12.74
N ASP A 162 26.88 8.31 12.27
CA ASP A 162 27.08 8.55 10.84
C ASP A 162 27.78 7.37 10.15
N GLU A 163 28.65 6.66 10.87
CA GLU A 163 29.30 5.44 10.38
C GLU A 163 28.31 4.31 10.05
N GLN A 164 27.30 4.08 10.91
CA GLN A 164 26.25 3.09 10.67
C GLN A 164 25.40 3.48 9.45
N VAL A 165 25.10 4.77 9.30
CA VAL A 165 24.33 5.27 8.15
C VAL A 165 25.13 5.11 6.85
N ASN A 166 26.40 5.49 6.84
CA ASN A 166 27.27 5.35 5.66
C ASN A 166 27.44 3.87 5.26
N LYS A 167 27.62 2.98 6.23
CA LYS A 167 27.71 1.54 5.97
C LYS A 167 26.41 0.99 5.37
N LEU A 168 25.26 1.40 5.89
CA LEU A 168 23.96 1.01 5.34
C LEU A 168 23.77 1.55 3.92
N GLN A 169 24.18 2.80 3.65
CA GLN A 169 24.11 3.39 2.31
C GLN A 169 24.95 2.60 1.29
N GLU A 170 26.17 2.18 1.65
CA GLU A 170 27.02 1.39 0.75
C GLU A 170 26.43 -0.01 0.47
N ILE A 171 25.72 -0.62 1.43
CA ILE A 171 24.97 -1.86 1.21
C ILE A 171 23.79 -1.63 0.25
N LEU A 172 23.07 -0.50 0.40
CA LEU A 172 21.90 -0.19 -0.42
C LEU A 172 22.24 0.24 -1.85
N LYS A 173 23.38 0.89 -2.05
CA LYS A 173 23.82 1.47 -3.33
C LYS A 173 23.78 0.52 -4.53
N PRO A 174 24.23 -0.75 -4.45
CA PRO A 174 24.10 -1.70 -5.56
C PRO A 174 22.67 -2.27 -5.72
N MET A 175 21.82 -2.20 -4.69
CA MET A 175 20.50 -2.82 -4.68
C MET A 175 19.35 -1.83 -4.97
N MET A 176 19.59 -0.53 -4.77
CA MET A 176 18.57 0.51 -4.84
C MET A 176 18.99 1.62 -5.80
N LEU A 177 18.18 1.83 -6.83
CA LEU A 177 18.27 3.01 -7.70
C LEU A 177 17.20 4.03 -7.29
N ARG A 178 17.61 5.18 -6.76
CA ARG A 178 16.72 6.29 -6.40
C ARG A 178 17.10 7.53 -7.21
N ARG A 179 16.11 8.19 -7.80
CA ARG A 179 16.24 9.45 -8.55
C ARG A 179 15.24 10.47 -8.03
N LEU A 180 15.61 11.75 -7.93
CA LEU A 180 14.67 12.82 -7.59
C LEU A 180 14.00 13.36 -8.85
N LYS A 181 12.79 13.91 -8.73
CA LYS A 181 12.07 14.47 -9.89
C LYS A 181 12.83 15.63 -10.52
N GLU A 182 13.50 16.45 -9.70
CA GLU A 182 14.35 17.55 -10.15
C GLU A 182 15.57 17.09 -10.97
N ASP A 183 16.07 15.88 -10.72
CA ASP A 183 17.20 15.31 -11.48
C ASP A 183 16.78 14.86 -12.88
N VAL A 184 15.51 14.50 -13.06
CA VAL A 184 15.01 13.81 -14.25
C VAL A 184 14.17 14.72 -15.15
N GLU A 185 13.29 15.54 -14.57
CA GLU A 185 12.28 16.29 -15.32
C GLU A 185 12.44 17.80 -15.10
N LYS A 186 13.33 18.41 -15.89
CA LYS A 186 13.70 19.84 -15.79
C LYS A 186 12.62 20.80 -16.29
N ALA A 187 11.61 20.31 -17.02
CA ALA A 187 10.51 21.13 -17.51
C ALA A 187 9.40 21.34 -16.46
N LEU A 188 9.37 20.53 -15.41
CA LEU A 188 8.37 20.66 -14.35
C LEU A 188 8.65 21.91 -13.50
N LYS A 189 7.62 22.73 -13.25
CA LYS A 189 7.72 23.81 -12.27
C LYS A 189 7.92 23.25 -10.86
N PRO A 190 8.63 23.98 -9.97
CA PRO A 190 8.78 23.56 -8.58
C PRO A 190 7.41 23.45 -7.90
N LYS A 191 7.28 22.48 -6.99
CA LYS A 191 6.09 22.33 -6.14
C LYS A 191 6.09 23.46 -5.12
N GLU A 192 5.02 24.25 -5.08
CA GLU A 192 4.76 25.22 -4.02
C GLU A 192 3.80 24.60 -2.98
N GLU A 193 4.07 24.83 -1.69
CA GLU A 193 3.26 24.34 -0.59
C GLU A 193 2.87 25.51 0.31
N THR A 194 1.57 25.77 0.44
CA THR A 194 1.03 26.85 1.26
C THR A 194 0.24 26.26 2.41
N ILE A 195 0.66 26.56 3.63
CA ILE A 195 -0.04 26.14 4.85
C ILE A 195 -1.05 27.24 5.19
N ILE A 196 -2.34 26.88 5.18
CA ILE A 196 -3.43 27.77 5.59
C ILE A 196 -3.84 27.38 7.00
N GLU A 197 -3.50 28.23 7.97
CA GLU A 197 -3.94 28.07 9.35
C GLU A 197 -5.40 28.53 9.48
N VAL A 198 -6.25 27.67 10.04
CA VAL A 198 -7.68 27.95 10.24
C VAL A 198 -8.02 27.84 11.71
N GLU A 199 -8.90 28.72 12.19
CA GLU A 199 -9.44 28.63 13.54
C GLU A 199 -10.65 27.70 13.59
N LEU A 200 -10.84 27.03 14.73
CA LEU A 200 -12.06 26.25 14.98
C LEU A 200 -13.28 27.18 15.09
N SER A 201 -14.38 26.79 14.45
CA SER A 201 -15.68 27.43 14.62
C SER A 201 -16.18 27.30 16.06
N ASN A 202 -17.15 28.12 16.47
CA ASN A 202 -17.70 28.06 17.82
C ASN A 202 -18.32 26.69 18.15
N ILE A 203 -18.97 26.07 17.16
CA ILE A 203 -19.55 24.73 17.28
C ILE A 203 -18.43 23.69 17.42
N GLN A 204 -17.39 23.75 16.58
CA GLN A 204 -16.21 22.90 16.73
C GLN A 204 -15.58 23.07 18.11
N LYS A 205 -15.39 24.29 18.60
CA LYS A 205 -14.84 24.56 19.96
C LYS A 205 -15.69 23.91 21.06
N LYS A 206 -17.02 23.94 20.96
CA LYS A 206 -17.96 23.31 21.90
C LYS A 206 -17.76 21.79 21.93
N TYR A 207 -17.78 21.13 20.76
CA TYR A 207 -17.58 19.68 20.67
C TYR A 207 -16.15 19.26 21.04
N TYR A 208 -15.15 20.04 20.64
CA TYR A 208 -13.74 19.80 20.95
C TYR A 208 -13.49 19.80 22.48
N ARG A 209 -14.06 20.78 23.20
CA ARG A 209 -14.02 20.79 24.68
C ARG A 209 -14.75 19.60 25.28
N ALA A 210 -15.96 19.29 24.80
CA ALA A 210 -16.74 18.15 25.30
C ALA A 210 -15.99 16.81 25.14
N ILE A 211 -15.28 16.60 24.03
CA ILE A 211 -14.46 15.40 23.78
C ILE A 211 -13.29 15.31 24.78
N LEU A 212 -12.64 16.45 25.07
CA LEU A 212 -11.54 16.52 26.05
C LEU A 212 -12.03 16.28 27.48
N GLU A 213 -13.10 16.95 27.88
CA GLU A 213 -13.66 16.91 29.23
C GLU A 213 -14.18 15.52 29.61
N ARG A 214 -14.78 14.78 28.66
CA ARG A 214 -15.26 13.41 28.89
C ARG A 214 -14.15 12.45 29.33
N ASN A 215 -12.90 12.73 28.95
CA ASN A 215 -11.74 11.91 29.28
C ASN A 215 -10.91 12.47 30.44
N PHE A 216 -11.16 13.71 30.86
CA PHE A 216 -10.41 14.38 31.92
C PHE A 216 -10.53 13.65 33.27
N SER A 217 -11.72 13.13 33.58
CA SER A 217 -12.00 12.35 34.79
C SER A 217 -11.25 11.00 34.84
N TYR A 218 -10.91 10.43 33.68
CA TYR A 218 -10.13 9.20 33.54
C TYR A 218 -8.63 9.46 33.57
N LEU A 219 -8.16 10.54 32.93
CA LEU A 219 -6.76 10.97 32.92
C LEU A 219 -6.28 11.38 34.33
N CYS A 220 -7.11 12.04 35.12
CA CYS A 220 -6.76 12.44 36.49
C CYS A 220 -6.68 11.27 37.49
N LYS A 221 -7.16 10.06 37.14
CA LYS A 221 -7.24 8.92 38.08
C LYS A 221 -6.19 7.83 37.86
N GLY A 222 -5.26 7.98 36.92
CA GLY A 222 -4.08 7.12 36.77
C GLY A 222 -4.33 5.63 36.51
N ALA A 223 -5.57 5.23 36.21
CA ALA A 223 -5.93 3.84 35.93
C ALA A 223 -6.12 3.62 34.42
N SER A 224 -5.72 2.43 33.95
CA SER A 224 -5.77 1.93 32.56
C SER A 224 -6.83 2.62 31.71
N ALA A 225 -6.40 3.58 30.89
CA ALA A 225 -7.28 4.40 30.08
C ALA A 225 -7.99 3.55 29.01
N PRO A 226 -9.32 3.66 28.83
CA PRO A 226 -9.92 3.24 27.57
C PRO A 226 -9.25 4.02 26.42
N SER A 227 -9.07 3.33 25.28
CA SER A 227 -8.20 3.72 24.16
C SER A 227 -8.16 5.22 23.84
N LEU A 228 -7.11 5.90 24.30
CA LEU A 228 -6.78 7.30 23.95
C LEU A 228 -6.68 7.52 22.44
N MET A 229 -6.40 6.45 21.68
CA MET A 229 -6.37 6.46 20.22
C MET A 229 -7.75 6.81 19.63
N ASN A 230 -8.83 6.41 20.29
CA ASN A 230 -10.19 6.78 19.89
C ASN A 230 -10.45 8.28 20.12
N THR A 231 -9.97 8.84 21.25
CA THR A 231 -10.10 10.28 21.53
C THR A 231 -9.37 11.15 20.51
N MET A 232 -8.13 10.78 20.15
CA MET A 232 -7.37 11.53 19.13
C MET A 232 -8.07 11.48 17.76
N MET A 233 -8.70 10.35 17.43
CA MET A 233 -9.48 10.22 16.21
C MET A 233 -10.75 11.08 16.25
N GLU A 234 -11.47 11.13 17.37
CA GLU A 234 -12.64 12.00 17.54
C GLU A 234 -12.29 13.49 17.49
N LEU A 235 -11.17 13.91 18.10
CA LEU A 235 -10.68 15.29 17.96
C LEU A 235 -10.35 15.62 16.50
N ARG A 236 -9.72 14.69 15.77
CA ARG A 236 -9.44 14.85 14.34
C ARG A 236 -10.72 14.95 13.51
N LYS A 237 -11.74 14.12 13.81
CA LYS A 237 -13.07 14.23 13.19
C LYS A 237 -13.67 15.60 13.45
N CYS A 238 -13.64 16.09 14.70
CA CYS A 238 -14.15 17.42 15.06
C CYS A 238 -13.45 18.55 14.28
N CYS A 239 -12.12 18.49 14.15
CA CYS A 239 -11.34 19.48 13.39
C CYS A 239 -11.65 19.42 11.89
N ASN A 240 -11.84 18.23 11.32
CA ASN A 240 -12.20 18.07 9.91
C ASN A 240 -13.63 18.58 9.66
N HIS A 241 -14.59 18.08 10.44
CA HIS A 241 -16.00 18.45 10.33
C HIS A 241 -16.83 17.93 11.54
N PRO A 242 -17.60 18.78 12.25
CA PRO A 242 -18.46 18.36 13.37
C PRO A 242 -19.41 17.20 13.06
N PHE A 243 -19.95 17.12 11.85
CA PHE A 243 -20.93 16.06 11.49
C PHE A 243 -20.31 14.65 11.41
N LEU A 244 -18.98 14.54 11.41
CA LEU A 244 -18.31 13.24 11.53
C LEU A 244 -18.45 12.66 12.94
N ILE A 245 -18.92 13.45 13.91
CA ILE A 245 -19.24 13.02 15.27
C ILE A 245 -20.68 12.49 15.29
N ASN A 246 -20.85 11.26 15.75
CA ASN A 246 -22.16 10.61 15.81
C ASN A 246 -23.17 11.45 16.62
N GLY A 247 -24.31 11.76 16.00
CA GLY A 247 -25.41 12.53 16.60
C GLY A 247 -25.17 14.04 16.69
N ALA A 248 -24.01 14.56 16.25
CA ALA A 248 -23.75 16.00 16.25
C ALA A 248 -24.57 16.73 15.18
N GLU A 249 -24.74 16.15 14.00
CA GLU A 249 -25.53 16.74 12.90
C GLU A 249 -26.96 17.05 13.34
N GLU A 250 -27.67 16.07 13.90
CA GLU A 250 -29.04 16.22 14.39
C GLU A 250 -29.16 17.33 15.45
N GLN A 251 -28.20 17.39 16.38
CA GLN A 251 -28.17 18.40 17.44
C GLN A 251 -27.87 19.79 16.90
N ILE A 252 -26.89 19.93 16.00
CA ILE A 252 -26.51 21.22 15.41
C ILE A 252 -27.66 21.76 14.57
N LEU A 253 -28.29 20.92 13.74
CA LEU A 253 -29.44 21.33 12.93
C LEU A 253 -30.66 21.66 13.79
N ALA A 254 -30.89 20.95 14.90
CA ALA A 254 -31.96 21.28 15.84
C ALA A 254 -31.70 22.63 16.55
N GLU A 255 -30.47 22.89 17.02
CA GLU A 255 -30.07 24.17 17.60
C GLU A 255 -30.22 25.32 16.58
N GLN A 256 -29.84 25.10 15.32
CA GLN A 256 -29.99 26.08 14.23
C GLN A 256 -31.45 26.37 13.87
N ARG A 257 -32.31 25.35 13.76
CA ARG A 257 -33.75 25.53 13.49
C ARG A 257 -34.47 26.30 14.60
N THR A 258 -34.04 26.16 15.85
CA THR A 258 -34.63 26.92 16.97
C THR A 258 -34.19 28.38 16.98
N THR A 259 -32.99 28.70 16.48
CA THR A 259 -32.49 30.09 16.39
C THR A 259 -32.93 30.81 15.11
N HIS A 260 -33.14 30.08 14.02
CA HIS A 260 -33.50 30.62 12.71
C HIS A 260 -34.68 29.85 12.07
N PRO A 261 -35.92 30.09 12.54
CA PRO A 261 -37.10 29.31 12.12
C PRO A 261 -37.61 29.61 10.70
N SER A 262 -37.13 30.67 10.05
CA SER A 262 -37.58 31.12 8.73
C SER A 262 -36.62 30.78 7.59
N THR A 263 -35.51 30.10 7.86
CA THR A 263 -34.47 29.78 6.88
C THR A 263 -34.71 28.40 6.27
N ASP A 264 -34.41 28.25 4.97
CA ASP A 264 -34.54 26.98 4.27
C ASP A 264 -33.64 25.90 4.90
N PRO A 265 -34.11 24.67 5.17
CA PRO A 265 -33.29 23.57 5.67
C PRO A 265 -31.97 23.34 4.93
N ASP A 266 -31.90 23.58 3.61
CA ASP A 266 -30.66 23.42 2.84
C ASP A 266 -29.68 24.59 3.08
N GLU A 267 -30.18 25.82 3.25
CA GLU A 267 -29.34 26.98 3.63
C GLU A 267 -28.83 26.86 5.08
N LEU A 268 -29.62 26.27 5.98
CA LEU A 268 -29.27 26.03 7.38
C LEU A 268 -28.07 25.08 7.51
N ALA A 269 -27.99 24.04 6.67
CA ALA A 269 -26.84 23.12 6.69
C ALA A 269 -25.52 23.81 6.28
N HIS A 270 -25.59 24.78 5.36
CA HIS A 270 -24.44 25.55 4.90
C HIS A 270 -24.01 26.66 5.86
N THR A 271 -24.94 27.25 6.62
CA THR A 271 -24.64 28.30 7.61
C THR A 271 -24.31 27.75 9.01
N ALA A 272 -24.53 26.45 9.23
CA ALA A 272 -24.28 25.80 10.51
C ALA A 272 -22.79 25.55 10.85
N LEU A 273 -21.86 25.86 9.93
CA LEU A 273 -20.45 25.49 10.01
C LEU A 273 -19.54 26.68 9.75
#